data_AF-A0A1X7I9X9-F1
#
_entry.id   AF-A0A1X7I9X9-F1
#
_cell.length_a   1.000
_cell.length_b   1.000
_cell.length_c   1.000
_cell.angle_alpha   90.00
_cell.angle_beta   90.00
_cell.angle_gamma   90.00
#
_symmetry.space_group_name_H-M   'P 1'
#
loop_
_entity.id
_entity.type
_entity.pdbx_description
1 polymer ?
#
loop_
_entity_poly.entity_id
_entity_poly.type
_entity_poly.pdbx_seq_one_letter_code
_entity_poly.pdbx_strand_id
1 'polypeptide(L)'
;MNRRLLPFVLVPLLASCSVEMLGPRPNPELSTLADQAHATGRAADAAELEAEIARLCGTHEDGTVPTSCDYVPTPVEEADAFEVTVAAVDDVPAESRDLVARQAVALAAGEAAPVPLSEAAAEQARALLRTEYAHVYGLQVAQAFHGDVETLIDAAETRITALREVLAPAGDVPVAEPGYAVSGELSPGDEGFVTALVAERDAAWLNAVSDADNDGWRAWLARVA
;
A
#
# COMPACT_ATOMS: atom_id res chain seq x y z
N MET A 1 -81.65 -24.40 -8.42
CA MET A 1 -80.90 -24.03 -7.18
C MET A 1 -79.85 -25.12 -6.99
N ASN A 2 -78.53 -24.93 -7.06
CA ASN A 2 -77.70 -23.78 -6.68
C ASN A 2 -76.43 -23.69 -7.54
N ARG A 3 -76.10 -22.44 -7.93
CA ARG A 3 -74.88 -21.99 -8.61
C ARG A 3 -73.77 -21.89 -7.55
N ARG A 4 -72.61 -22.51 -7.75
CA ARG A 4 -71.40 -22.24 -6.93
C ARG A 4 -70.31 -21.66 -7.82
N LEU A 5 -70.02 -20.38 -7.61
CA LEU A 5 -68.95 -19.61 -8.22
C LEU A 5 -67.63 -19.92 -7.50
N LEU A 6 -66.59 -20.30 -8.25
CA LEU A 6 -65.20 -20.34 -7.74
C LEU A 6 -64.63 -18.91 -7.78
N PRO A 7 -63.97 -18.43 -6.71
CA PRO A 7 -63.21 -17.19 -6.77
C PRO A 7 -61.83 -17.46 -7.39
N PHE A 8 -61.56 -16.79 -8.51
CA PHE A 8 -60.22 -16.66 -9.07
C PHE A 8 -59.43 -15.71 -8.16
N VAL A 9 -58.45 -16.25 -7.42
CA VAL A 9 -57.49 -15.43 -6.66
C VAL A 9 -56.44 -14.95 -7.66
N LEU A 10 -56.55 -13.70 -8.10
CA LEU A 10 -55.44 -13.00 -8.75
C LEU A 10 -54.38 -12.70 -7.69
N VAL A 11 -53.27 -13.45 -7.75
CA VAL A 11 -52.04 -13.09 -7.04
C VAL A 11 -51.39 -11.94 -7.81
N PRO A 12 -51.24 -10.75 -7.22
CA PRO A 12 -50.51 -9.67 -7.88
C PRO A 12 -49.03 -10.07 -7.87
N LEU A 13 -48.46 -10.30 -9.05
CA LEU A 13 -47.01 -10.35 -9.24
C LEU A 13 -46.50 -8.93 -8.96
N LEU A 14 -46.06 -8.69 -7.73
CA LEU A 14 -45.23 -7.53 -7.41
C LEU A 14 -43.94 -7.70 -8.22
N ALA A 15 -43.89 -7.06 -9.38
CA ALA A 15 -42.66 -6.84 -10.10
C ALA A 15 -41.73 -6.07 -9.16
N SER A 16 -40.77 -6.78 -8.58
CA SER A 16 -39.63 -6.19 -7.91
C SER A 16 -38.90 -5.36 -8.96
N CYS A 17 -39.07 -4.04 -8.92
CA CYS A 17 -38.07 -3.16 -9.48
C CYS A 17 -36.81 -3.41 -8.65
N SER A 18 -35.92 -4.27 -9.12
CA SER A 18 -34.59 -4.40 -8.54
C SER A 18 -33.93 -3.04 -8.72
N VAL A 19 -33.72 -2.34 -7.62
CA VAL A 19 -33.09 -1.02 -7.62
C VAL A 19 -31.56 -1.21 -7.64
N GLU A 20 -31.06 -2.05 -8.56
CA GLU A 20 -29.62 -2.31 -8.75
C GLU A 20 -28.86 -1.01 -9.09
N MET A 21 -29.56 0.00 -9.58
CA MET A 21 -29.02 1.34 -9.82
C MET A 21 -28.54 2.07 -8.54
N LEU A 22 -29.02 1.69 -7.35
CA LEU A 22 -28.71 2.35 -6.08
C LEU A 22 -27.73 1.58 -5.17
N GLY A 23 -27.10 0.51 -5.66
CA GLY A 23 -26.11 -0.26 -4.89
C GLY A 23 -24.69 0.33 -4.93
N PRO A 24 -23.78 -0.13 -4.04
CA PRO A 24 -22.37 0.20 -4.12
C PRO A 24 -21.79 -0.29 -5.46
N ARG A 25 -20.77 0.41 -5.93
CA ARG A 25 -20.09 0.11 -7.20
C ARG A 25 -18.59 -0.01 -6.98
N PRO A 26 -17.88 -0.71 -7.88
CA PRO A 26 -16.43 -0.79 -7.81
C PRO A 26 -15.83 0.61 -7.78
N ASN A 27 -14.84 0.84 -6.91
CA ASN A 27 -14.11 2.10 -6.92
C ASN A 27 -13.39 2.24 -8.29
N PRO A 28 -13.62 3.33 -9.04
CA PRO A 28 -13.13 3.43 -10.41
C PRO A 28 -11.60 3.53 -10.50
N GLU A 29 -10.95 4.14 -9.51
CA GLU A 29 -9.50 4.28 -9.46
C GLU A 29 -8.84 2.90 -9.25
N LEU A 30 -9.31 2.12 -8.28
CA LEU A 30 -8.84 0.75 -8.06
C LEU A 30 -9.19 -0.18 -9.23
N SER A 31 -10.35 0.01 -9.86
CA SER A 31 -10.73 -0.77 -11.05
C SER A 31 -9.77 -0.50 -12.21
N THR A 32 -9.36 0.75 -12.40
CA THR A 32 -8.37 1.13 -13.43
C THR A 32 -7.01 0.50 -13.15
N LEU A 33 -6.58 0.47 -11.88
CA LEU A 33 -5.35 -0.21 -11.49
C LEU A 33 -5.43 -1.73 -11.71
N ALA A 34 -6.57 -2.33 -11.39
CA ALA A 34 -6.80 -3.76 -11.57
C ALA A 34 -6.80 -4.11 -13.07
N ASP A 35 -7.42 -3.29 -13.92
CA ASP A 35 -7.40 -3.43 -15.38
C ASP A 35 -5.96 -3.36 -15.92
N GLN A 36 -5.15 -2.40 -15.44
CA GLN A 36 -3.73 -2.30 -15.79
C GLN A 36 -2.93 -3.52 -15.29
N ALA A 37 -3.23 -4.04 -14.11
CA ALA A 37 -2.59 -5.26 -13.59
C ALA A 37 -2.93 -6.49 -14.45
N HIS A 38 -4.17 -6.61 -14.91
CA HIS A 38 -4.56 -7.64 -15.89
C HIS A 38 -3.83 -7.48 -17.22
N ALA A 39 -3.82 -6.27 -17.77
CA ALA A 39 -3.17 -5.97 -19.06
C ALA A 39 -1.66 -6.27 -19.04
N THR A 40 -0.99 -5.99 -17.92
CA THR A 40 0.46 -6.23 -17.74
C THR A 40 0.81 -7.61 -17.17
N GLY A 41 -0.17 -8.51 -17.04
CA GLY A 41 0.05 -9.90 -16.59
C GLY A 41 0.39 -10.06 -15.10
N ARG A 42 0.10 -9.05 -14.27
CA ARG A 42 0.36 -9.04 -12.82
C ARG A 42 -0.80 -9.63 -12.02
N ALA A 43 -1.01 -10.94 -12.19
CA ALA A 43 -2.19 -11.62 -11.65
C ALA A 43 -2.34 -11.52 -10.11
N ALA A 44 -1.23 -11.47 -9.35
CA ALA A 44 -1.27 -11.31 -7.90
C ALA A 44 -1.77 -9.92 -7.50
N ASP A 45 -1.19 -8.88 -8.08
CA ASP A 45 -1.59 -7.48 -7.84
C ASP A 45 -3.04 -7.24 -8.25
N ALA A 46 -3.47 -7.80 -9.39
CA ALA A 46 -4.84 -7.73 -9.85
C ALA A 46 -5.81 -8.36 -8.83
N ALA A 47 -5.49 -9.55 -8.32
CA ALA A 47 -6.31 -10.23 -7.32
C ALA A 47 -6.39 -9.45 -5.99
N GLU A 48 -5.30 -8.82 -5.57
CA GLU A 48 -5.29 -7.94 -4.40
C GLU A 48 -6.18 -6.71 -4.58
N LEU A 49 -6.12 -6.06 -5.74
CA LEU A 49 -6.96 -4.92 -6.07
C LEU A 49 -8.44 -5.31 -6.16
N GLU A 50 -8.75 -6.47 -6.74
CA GLU A 50 -10.12 -7.02 -6.77
C GLU A 50 -10.66 -7.29 -5.37
N ALA A 51 -9.85 -7.87 -4.49
CA ALA A 51 -10.21 -8.10 -3.10
C ALA A 51 -10.47 -6.78 -2.37
N GLU A 52 -9.68 -5.74 -2.65
CA GLU A 52 -9.87 -4.41 -2.07
C GLU A 52 -11.14 -3.71 -2.59
N ILE A 53 -11.42 -3.82 -3.90
CA ILE A 53 -12.67 -3.36 -4.50
C ILE A 53 -13.87 -4.01 -3.79
N ALA A 54 -13.83 -5.33 -3.62
CA ALA A 54 -14.87 -6.07 -2.92
C ALA A 54 -15.00 -5.65 -1.44
N ARG A 55 -13.87 -5.42 -0.75
CA ARG A 55 -13.85 -4.94 0.64
C ARG A 55 -14.55 -3.59 0.78
N LEU A 56 -14.25 -2.64 -0.11
CA LEU A 56 -14.84 -1.30 -0.10
C LEU A 56 -16.33 -1.30 -0.42
N CYS A 57 -16.78 -2.23 -1.24
CA CYS A 57 -18.21 -2.41 -1.51
C CYS A 57 -18.99 -3.00 -0.34
N GLY A 58 -18.29 -3.57 0.64
CA GLY A 58 -18.88 -4.23 1.79
C GLY A 58 -19.57 -5.54 1.43
N THR A 59 -20.26 -6.12 2.40
CA THR A 59 -20.99 -7.37 2.25
C THR A 59 -22.42 -7.24 2.75
N HIS A 60 -23.32 -8.04 2.18
CA HIS A 60 -24.65 -8.29 2.70
C HIS A 60 -24.59 -9.07 4.03
N GLU A 61 -25.74 -9.19 4.70
CA GLU A 61 -25.84 -9.93 5.98
C GLU A 61 -25.44 -11.40 5.87
N ASP A 62 -25.55 -11.99 4.68
CA ASP A 62 -25.13 -13.36 4.39
C ASP A 62 -23.64 -13.50 4.02
N GLY A 63 -22.89 -12.40 4.05
CA GLY A 63 -21.46 -12.34 3.74
C GLY A 63 -21.14 -12.23 2.25
N THR A 64 -22.14 -12.10 1.37
CA THR A 64 -21.92 -11.95 -0.08
C THR A 64 -21.66 -10.50 -0.47
N VAL A 65 -20.82 -10.27 -1.48
CA VAL A 65 -20.59 -8.93 -2.06
C VAL A 65 -21.80 -8.57 -2.94
N PRO A 66 -22.30 -7.32 -2.90
CA PRO A 66 -23.41 -6.91 -3.77
C PRO A 66 -23.09 -7.06 -5.25
N THR A 67 -23.99 -7.65 -6.03
CA THR A 67 -23.85 -7.85 -7.50
C THR A 67 -23.65 -6.54 -8.27
N SER A 68 -24.14 -5.41 -7.75
CA SER A 68 -23.87 -4.08 -8.32
C SER A 68 -22.38 -3.67 -8.26
N CYS A 69 -21.59 -4.38 -7.46
CA CYS A 69 -20.14 -4.25 -7.33
C CYS A 69 -19.36 -5.40 -7.98
N ASP A 70 -19.99 -6.20 -8.85
CA ASP A 70 -19.24 -7.17 -9.63
C ASP A 70 -18.24 -6.43 -10.53
N TYR A 71 -16.95 -6.62 -10.25
CA TYR A 71 -15.87 -6.14 -11.09
C TYR A 71 -15.58 -7.16 -12.19
N VAL A 72 -15.45 -6.65 -13.42
CA VAL A 72 -15.07 -7.43 -14.59
C VAL A 72 -13.94 -6.68 -15.27
N PRO A 73 -12.76 -7.30 -15.47
CA PRO A 73 -11.64 -6.65 -16.12
C PRO A 73 -12.03 -6.10 -17.48
N THR A 74 -11.69 -4.84 -17.72
CA THR A 74 -11.86 -4.17 -19.01
C THR A 74 -10.52 -4.08 -19.73
N PRO A 75 -10.46 -4.37 -21.05
CA PRO A 75 -9.23 -4.20 -21.80
C PRO A 75 -8.79 -2.73 -21.81
N VAL A 76 -7.54 -2.50 -21.42
CA VAL A 76 -6.88 -1.20 -21.44
C VAL A 76 -5.59 -1.29 -22.24
N GLU A 77 -5.13 -0.17 -22.78
CA GLU A 77 -3.77 -0.08 -23.33
C GLU A 77 -2.77 -0.22 -22.18
N GLU A 78 -1.78 -1.09 -22.36
CA GLU A 78 -0.71 -1.28 -21.38
C GLU A 78 0.09 0.02 -21.19
N ALA A 79 0.22 0.43 -19.93
CA ALA A 79 1.06 1.53 -19.51
C ALA A 79 2.20 1.02 -18.61
N ASP A 80 3.16 1.90 -18.29
CA ASP A 80 4.19 1.59 -17.31
C ASP A 80 3.54 1.34 -15.94
N ALA A 81 3.62 0.10 -15.47
CA ALA A 81 2.93 -0.34 -14.27
C ALA A 81 3.39 0.42 -13.03
N PHE A 82 4.69 0.74 -12.94
CA PHE A 82 5.23 1.47 -11.81
C PHE A 82 4.71 2.91 -11.80
N GLU A 83 4.82 3.62 -12.92
CA GLU A 83 4.40 5.02 -13.02
C GLU A 83 2.89 5.19 -12.79
N VAL A 84 2.06 4.28 -13.34
CA VAL A 84 0.61 4.29 -13.09
C VAL A 84 0.28 4.03 -11.63
N THR A 85 0.97 3.10 -10.98
CA THR A 85 0.72 2.75 -9.57
C THR A 85 1.12 3.89 -8.64
N VAL A 86 2.24 4.57 -8.92
CA VAL A 86 2.68 5.75 -8.15
C VAL A 86 1.67 6.89 -8.24
N ALA A 87 1.19 7.19 -9.45
CA ALA A 87 0.24 8.29 -9.67
C ALA A 87 -1.11 8.03 -8.99
N ALA A 88 -1.53 6.77 -8.90
CA ALA A 88 -2.83 6.41 -8.36
C ALA A 88 -2.94 6.49 -6.83
N VAL A 89 -1.82 6.58 -6.09
CA VAL A 89 -1.84 6.57 -4.61
C VAL A 89 -2.71 7.68 -4.03
N ASP A 90 -2.69 8.89 -4.60
CA ASP A 90 -3.50 9.99 -4.07
C ASP A 90 -4.98 9.91 -4.46
N ASP A 91 -5.27 9.24 -5.57
CA ASP A 91 -6.62 9.15 -6.16
C ASP A 91 -7.45 8.02 -5.56
N VAL A 92 -6.82 6.95 -5.07
CA VAL A 92 -7.53 5.86 -4.40
C VAL A 92 -8.05 6.28 -3.01
N PRO A 93 -9.09 5.60 -2.48
CA PRO A 93 -9.55 5.81 -1.12
C PRO A 93 -8.41 5.70 -0.10
N ALA A 94 -8.43 6.54 0.94
CA ALA A 94 -7.36 6.61 1.94
C ALA A 94 -7.03 5.24 2.56
N GLU A 95 -8.04 4.41 2.79
CA GLU A 95 -7.89 3.06 3.35
C GLU A 95 -7.17 2.07 2.40
N SER A 96 -7.09 2.39 1.11
CA SER A 96 -6.48 1.56 0.07
C SER A 96 -5.07 2.02 -0.32
N ARG A 97 -4.61 3.18 0.20
CA ARG A 97 -3.31 3.75 -0.16
C ARG A 97 -2.15 2.82 0.21
N ASP A 98 -2.22 2.17 1.36
CA ASP A 98 -1.19 1.20 1.79
C ASP A 98 -1.04 0.04 0.81
N LEU A 99 -2.14 -0.44 0.22
CA LEU A 99 -2.11 -1.49 -0.79
C LEU A 99 -1.37 -1.01 -2.04
N VAL A 100 -1.74 0.16 -2.56
CA VAL A 100 -1.16 0.72 -3.78
C VAL A 100 0.30 1.11 -3.56
N ALA A 101 0.65 1.66 -2.39
CA ALA A 101 2.02 1.96 -2.00
C ALA A 101 2.90 0.70 -1.94
N ARG A 102 2.39 -0.41 -1.39
CA ARG A 102 3.10 -1.70 -1.41
C ARG A 102 3.34 -2.19 -2.83
N GLN A 103 2.34 -2.11 -3.70
CA GLN A 103 2.51 -2.50 -5.11
C GLN A 103 3.50 -1.58 -5.83
N ALA A 104 3.52 -0.27 -5.54
CA ALA A 104 4.51 0.66 -6.09
C ALA A 104 5.94 0.25 -5.70
N VAL A 105 6.17 -0.12 -4.44
CA VAL A 105 7.48 -0.64 -3.97
C VAL A 105 7.82 -1.95 -4.69
N ALA A 106 6.88 -2.88 -4.80
CA ALA A 106 7.12 -4.17 -5.46
C ALA A 106 7.43 -4.04 -6.97
N LEU A 107 6.88 -3.00 -7.61
CA LEU A 107 7.12 -2.67 -9.03
C LEU A 107 8.37 -1.83 -9.23
N ALA A 108 8.93 -1.25 -8.17
CA ALA A 108 10.08 -0.38 -8.27
C ALA A 108 11.28 -1.14 -8.80
N ALA A 109 11.88 -0.62 -9.86
CA ALA A 109 13.08 -1.17 -10.46
C ALA A 109 14.07 -0.05 -10.77
N GLY A 110 15.36 -0.41 -10.74
CA GLY A 110 16.46 0.51 -11.00
C GLY A 110 16.77 1.42 -9.80
N GLU A 111 17.80 2.25 -9.98
CA GLU A 111 18.26 3.18 -8.95
C GLU A 111 17.38 4.44 -8.93
N ALA A 112 17.16 5.00 -7.74
CA ALA A 112 16.44 6.24 -7.57
C ALA A 112 17.29 7.44 -8.02
N ALA A 113 16.85 8.16 -9.05
CA ALA A 113 17.52 9.39 -9.48
C ALA A 113 17.25 10.53 -8.48
N PRO A 114 18.21 11.44 -8.21
CA PRO A 114 17.97 12.56 -7.31
C PRO A 114 16.77 13.41 -7.73
N VAL A 115 15.89 13.74 -6.79
CA VAL A 115 14.70 14.57 -6.99
C VAL A 115 14.77 15.86 -6.16
N PRO A 116 14.24 16.99 -6.67
CA PRO A 116 14.11 18.19 -5.85
C PRO A 116 13.08 17.94 -4.74
N LEU A 117 13.45 18.26 -3.49
CA LEU A 117 12.57 18.09 -2.34
C LEU A 117 11.76 19.36 -2.09
N SER A 118 10.46 19.18 -1.82
CA SER A 118 9.66 20.16 -1.11
C SER A 118 10.07 20.19 0.37
N GLU A 119 9.57 21.16 1.14
CA GLU A 119 9.81 21.18 2.59
C GLU A 119 9.20 19.94 3.28
N ALA A 120 8.02 19.49 2.83
CA ALA A 120 7.36 18.31 3.37
C ALA A 120 8.18 17.03 3.06
N ALA A 121 8.65 16.88 1.83
CA ALA A 121 9.50 15.77 1.41
C ALA A 121 10.84 15.78 2.16
N ALA A 122 11.45 16.95 2.38
CA ALA A 122 12.67 17.08 3.16
C ALA A 122 12.47 16.65 4.62
N GLU A 123 11.38 17.05 5.28
CA GLU A 123 11.13 16.62 6.65
C GLU A 123 10.85 15.11 6.75
N GLN A 124 10.10 14.56 5.80
CA GLN A 124 9.86 13.11 5.73
C GLN A 124 11.17 12.34 5.51
N ALA A 125 12.05 12.81 4.61
CA ALA A 125 13.37 12.23 4.39
C ALA A 125 14.27 12.31 5.63
N ARG A 126 14.24 13.42 6.39
CA ARG A 126 14.96 13.52 7.67
C ARG A 126 14.43 12.52 8.71
N ALA A 127 13.11 12.33 8.79
CA ALA A 127 12.50 11.35 9.68
C ALA A 127 12.89 9.91 9.32
N LEU A 128 12.87 9.56 8.02
CA LEU A 128 13.35 8.27 7.54
C LEU A 128 14.85 8.07 7.83
N LEU A 129 15.68 9.09 7.64
CA LEU A 129 17.11 8.99 7.92
C LEU A 129 17.41 8.71 9.40
N ARG A 130 16.69 9.36 10.32
CA ARG A 130 16.78 9.06 11.76
C ARG A 130 16.32 7.62 12.05
N THR A 131 15.28 7.16 11.37
CA THR A 131 14.76 5.79 11.50
C THR A 131 15.79 4.76 11.03
N GLU A 132 16.45 4.98 9.88
CA GLU A 132 17.50 4.08 9.38
C GLU A 132 18.72 4.05 10.30
N TYR A 133 19.14 5.17 10.88
CA TYR A 133 20.23 5.15 11.86
C TYR A 133 19.86 4.34 13.12
N ALA A 134 18.62 4.48 13.62
CA ALA A 134 18.14 3.68 14.73
C ALA A 134 18.06 2.18 14.37
N HIS A 135 17.65 1.87 13.14
CA HIS A 135 17.57 0.52 12.60
C HIS A 135 18.96 -0.14 12.52
N VAL A 136 19.95 0.54 11.93
CA VAL A 136 21.34 0.07 11.90
C VAL A 136 21.89 -0.17 13.30
N TYR A 137 21.65 0.76 14.24
CA TYR A 137 22.06 0.57 15.63
C TYR A 137 21.42 -0.68 16.24
N GLY A 138 20.11 -0.87 16.07
CA GLY A 138 19.38 -2.04 16.55
C GLY A 138 19.93 -3.35 15.99
N LEU A 139 20.22 -3.40 14.68
CA LEU A 139 20.83 -4.55 14.03
C LEU A 139 22.26 -4.83 14.53
N GLN A 140 23.07 -3.80 14.72
CA GLN A 140 24.44 -3.94 15.25
C GLN A 140 24.45 -4.47 16.69
N VAL A 141 23.50 -4.03 17.53
CA VAL A 141 23.34 -4.59 18.89
C VAL A 141 22.84 -6.04 18.81
N ALA A 142 21.86 -6.32 17.94
CA ALA A 142 21.32 -7.66 17.72
C ALA A 142 22.38 -8.65 17.20
N GLN A 143 23.37 -8.19 16.43
CA GLN A 143 24.45 -9.02 15.88
C GLN A 143 25.24 -9.80 16.95
N ALA A 144 25.31 -9.30 18.18
CA ALA A 144 25.97 -9.99 19.27
C ALA A 144 25.21 -11.25 19.75
N PHE A 145 23.91 -11.33 19.47
CA PHE A 145 23.00 -12.40 19.92
C PHE A 145 22.48 -13.25 18.77
N HIS A 146 22.31 -12.63 17.60
CA HIS A 146 21.77 -13.21 16.39
C HIS A 146 22.86 -13.25 15.33
N GLY A 147 22.99 -14.37 14.61
CA GLY A 147 23.79 -14.42 13.39
C GLY A 147 23.05 -13.76 12.21
N ASP A 148 23.78 -13.52 11.11
CA ASP A 148 23.22 -13.20 9.79
C ASP A 148 22.37 -11.91 9.70
N VAL A 149 22.86 -10.80 10.27
CA VAL A 149 22.24 -9.46 10.13
C VAL A 149 23.04 -8.50 9.23
N GLU A 150 24.20 -8.92 8.72
CA GLU A 150 25.12 -8.08 7.95
C GLU A 150 24.48 -7.57 6.66
N THR A 151 23.76 -8.44 5.94
CA THR A 151 23.03 -8.07 4.71
C THR A 151 21.93 -7.03 4.96
N LEU A 152 21.30 -7.07 6.14
CA LEU A 152 20.30 -6.07 6.55
C LEU A 152 20.95 -4.73 6.86
N ILE A 153 22.14 -4.75 7.48
CA ILE A 153 22.94 -3.55 7.74
C ILE A 153 23.38 -2.91 6.42
N ASP A 154 23.92 -3.69 5.48
CA ASP A 154 24.35 -3.18 4.16
C ASP A 154 23.19 -2.53 3.39
N ALA A 155 22.00 -3.14 3.44
CA ALA A 155 20.80 -2.58 2.82
C ALA A 155 20.39 -1.25 3.47
N ALA A 156 20.44 -1.17 4.80
CA ALA A 156 20.15 0.06 5.53
C ALA A 156 21.18 1.16 5.25
N GLU A 157 22.46 0.83 5.16
CA GLU A 157 23.52 1.78 4.80
C GLU A 157 23.35 2.33 3.37
N THR A 158 22.84 1.51 2.45
CA THR A 158 22.46 1.94 1.09
C THR A 158 21.34 2.99 1.15
N ARG A 159 20.28 2.74 1.94
CA ARG A 159 19.18 3.70 2.13
C ARG A 159 19.64 4.99 2.82
N ILE A 160 20.51 4.89 3.82
CA ILE A 160 21.13 6.04 4.49
C ILE A 160 21.90 6.88 3.48
N THR A 161 22.68 6.24 2.59
CA THR A 161 23.45 6.94 1.56
C THR A 161 22.51 7.70 0.62
N ALA A 162 21.49 7.03 0.09
CA ALA A 162 20.49 7.65 -0.78
C ALA A 162 19.77 8.84 -0.10
N LEU A 163 19.34 8.69 1.16
CA LEU A 163 18.69 9.75 1.93
C LEU A 163 19.62 10.95 2.16
N ARG A 164 20.90 10.71 2.47
CA ARG A 164 21.88 11.78 2.66
C ARG A 164 22.15 12.53 1.37
N GLU A 165 22.21 11.83 0.24
CA GLU A 165 22.43 12.43 -1.07
C GLU A 165 21.26 13.30 -1.49
N VAL A 166 20.01 12.81 -1.34
CA VAL A 166 18.81 13.59 -1.72
C VAL A 166 18.58 14.79 -0.78
N LEU A 167 18.97 14.69 0.49
CA LEU A 167 18.88 15.79 1.46
C LEU A 167 20.00 16.83 1.32
N ALA A 168 21.14 16.49 0.70
CA ALA A 168 22.31 17.39 0.64
C ALA A 168 21.99 18.80 0.11
N PRO A 169 21.14 19.00 -0.92
CA PRO A 169 20.76 20.33 -1.40
C PRO A 169 19.86 21.12 -0.44
N ALA A 170 19.03 20.43 0.35
CA ALA A 170 18.12 21.05 1.32
C ALA A 170 18.85 21.52 2.59
N GLY A 171 20.04 20.94 2.87
CA GLY A 171 20.77 21.18 4.10
C GLY A 171 20.08 20.56 5.32
N ASP A 172 20.72 20.73 6.49
CA ASP A 172 20.28 20.11 7.75
C ASP A 172 20.08 18.59 7.61
N VAL A 173 21.17 17.90 7.29
CA VAL A 173 21.19 16.42 7.14
C VAL A 173 21.48 15.81 8.51
N PRO A 174 20.53 15.09 9.13
CA PRO A 174 20.75 14.42 10.40
C PRO A 174 21.98 13.51 10.39
N VAL A 175 22.68 13.48 11.52
CA VAL A 175 23.74 12.51 11.81
C VAL A 175 23.22 11.51 12.82
N ALA A 176 23.82 10.32 12.85
CA ALA A 176 23.45 9.31 13.83
C ALA A 176 23.72 9.80 15.27
N GLU A 177 22.77 9.55 16.16
CA GLU A 177 22.94 9.72 17.60
C GLU A 177 23.92 8.68 18.16
N PRO A 178 24.60 8.96 19.29
CA PRO A 178 25.55 8.03 19.90
C PRO A 178 24.90 6.77 20.49
N GLY A 179 23.57 6.75 20.63
CA GLY A 179 22.82 5.59 21.10
C GLY A 179 21.31 5.79 20.96
N TYR A 180 20.59 4.67 20.89
CA TYR A 180 19.14 4.63 20.72
C TYR A 180 18.49 3.78 21.80
N ALA A 181 17.32 4.20 22.27
CA ALA A 181 16.55 3.43 23.23
C ALA A 181 15.76 2.33 22.50
N VAL A 182 15.92 1.08 22.94
CA VAL A 182 15.05 -0.01 22.53
C VAL A 182 13.74 0.14 23.29
N SER A 183 12.65 0.35 22.55
CA SER A 183 11.30 0.45 23.09
C SER A 183 10.53 -0.82 22.74
N GLY A 184 9.62 -1.26 23.61
CA GLY A 184 8.82 -2.48 23.41
C GLY A 184 9.17 -3.58 24.40
N GLU A 185 8.60 -4.77 24.16
CA GLU A 185 8.71 -5.92 25.07
C GLU A 185 9.92 -6.81 24.74
N LEU A 186 10.43 -6.74 23.50
CA LEU A 186 11.57 -7.53 23.05
C LEU A 186 12.89 -6.83 23.39
N SER A 187 13.78 -7.59 24.01
CA SER A 187 15.18 -7.23 24.18
C SER A 187 15.99 -7.64 22.94
N PRO A 188 17.15 -7.00 22.67
CA PRO A 188 17.96 -7.32 21.49
C PRO A 188 18.40 -8.78 21.35
N GLY A 189 18.42 -9.55 22.44
CA GLY A 189 18.74 -10.98 22.43
C GLY A 189 17.55 -11.92 22.26
N ASP A 190 16.32 -11.40 22.27
CA ASP A 190 15.12 -12.22 22.19
C ASP A 190 14.86 -12.72 20.77
N GLU A 191 14.32 -13.93 20.65
CA GLU A 191 13.83 -14.45 19.36
C GLU A 191 12.76 -13.50 18.79
N GLY A 192 12.85 -13.20 17.50
CA GLY A 192 11.92 -12.30 16.81
C GLY A 192 12.27 -10.81 16.92
N PHE A 193 13.29 -10.40 17.69
CA PHE A 193 13.72 -8.99 17.74
C PHE A 193 14.06 -8.44 16.36
N VAL A 194 14.89 -9.15 15.58
CA VAL A 194 15.29 -8.74 14.22
C VAL A 194 14.06 -8.65 13.31
N THR A 195 13.16 -9.62 13.37
CA THR A 195 11.92 -9.62 12.57
C THR A 195 11.02 -8.43 12.89
N ALA A 196 10.84 -8.11 14.19
CA ALA A 196 10.06 -6.96 14.62
C ALA A 196 10.70 -5.64 14.16
N LEU A 197 12.03 -5.53 14.29
CA LEU A 197 12.79 -4.35 13.87
C LEU A 197 12.72 -4.12 12.35
N VAL A 198 12.78 -5.18 11.55
CA VAL A 198 12.60 -5.14 10.10
C VAL A 198 11.18 -4.72 9.73
N ALA A 199 10.17 -5.30 10.38
CA ALA A 199 8.76 -4.98 10.13
C ALA A 199 8.42 -3.51 10.48
N GLU A 200 8.98 -2.98 11.56
CA GLU A 200 8.82 -1.56 11.93
C GLU A 200 9.42 -0.63 10.86
N ARG A 201 10.63 -0.97 10.37
CA ARG A 201 11.28 -0.23 9.28
C ARG A 201 10.48 -0.30 7.98
N ASP A 202 10.01 -1.48 7.59
CA ASP A 202 9.19 -1.66 6.39
C ASP A 202 7.90 -0.84 6.46
N ALA A 203 7.23 -0.83 7.62
CA ALA A 203 6.05 -0.01 7.85
C ALA A 203 6.37 1.49 7.72
N ALA A 204 7.50 1.96 8.26
CA ALA A 204 7.91 3.35 8.14
C ALA A 204 8.11 3.79 6.68
N TRP A 205 8.73 2.95 5.84
CA TRP A 205 8.90 3.23 4.41
C TRP A 205 7.59 3.18 3.63
N LEU A 206 6.74 2.18 3.89
CA LEU A 206 5.45 2.08 3.22
C LEU A 206 4.54 3.26 3.54
N ASN A 207 4.50 3.68 4.82
CA ASN A 207 3.80 4.90 5.22
C ASN A 207 4.38 6.13 4.50
N ALA A 208 5.70 6.21 4.36
CA ALA A 208 6.31 7.33 3.64
C ALA A 208 5.90 7.38 2.16
N VAL A 209 5.84 6.22 1.48
CA VAL A 209 5.36 6.12 0.10
C VAL A 209 3.89 6.54 0.00
N SER A 210 3.04 6.06 0.91
CA SER A 210 1.61 6.41 0.96
C SER A 210 1.38 7.92 1.20
N ASP A 211 2.16 8.51 2.12
CA ASP A 211 1.99 9.89 2.57
C ASP A 211 2.82 10.92 1.80
N ALA A 212 3.59 10.49 0.79
CA ALA A 212 4.40 11.36 -0.04
C ALA A 212 3.54 12.47 -0.65
N ASP A 213 4.04 13.70 -0.67
CA ASP A 213 3.28 14.89 -1.08
C ASP A 213 3.17 15.07 -2.61
N ASN A 214 3.97 14.32 -3.37
CA ASN A 214 3.94 14.31 -4.83
C ASN A 214 4.51 13.01 -5.40
N ASP A 215 4.12 12.71 -6.65
CA ASP A 215 4.50 11.48 -7.36
C ASP A 215 6.00 11.32 -7.54
N GLY A 216 6.74 12.41 -7.80
CA GLY A 216 8.18 12.35 -8.00
C GLY A 216 8.92 11.90 -6.73
N TRP A 217 8.51 12.42 -5.58
CA TRP A 217 9.04 12.00 -4.28
C TRP A 217 8.58 10.59 -3.91
N ARG A 218 7.31 10.25 -4.18
CA ARG A 218 6.78 8.90 -3.98
C ARG A 218 7.53 7.85 -4.78
N ALA A 219 7.81 8.14 -6.05
CA ALA A 219 8.56 7.28 -6.95
C ALA A 219 10.01 7.10 -6.51
N TRP A 220 10.59 8.13 -5.87
CA TRP A 220 11.92 8.02 -5.27
C TRP A 220 11.90 7.10 -4.06
N LEU A 221 10.96 7.31 -3.13
CA LEU A 221 10.80 6.49 -1.93
C LEU A 221 10.59 5.02 -2.28
N ALA A 222 9.72 4.74 -3.24
CA ALA A 222 9.41 3.37 -3.65
C ALA A 222 10.63 2.61 -4.21
N ARG A 223 11.57 3.30 -4.86
CA ARG A 223 12.82 2.71 -5.39
C ARG A 223 13.90 2.51 -4.32
N VAL A 224 13.81 3.21 -3.20
CA VAL A 224 14.81 3.14 -2.12
C VAL A 224 14.39 2.19 -1.00
N ALA A 225 13.08 2.04 -0.74
CA ALA A 225 12.51 1.17 0.30
C ALA A 225 13.02 -0.28 0.22
#